data_AF-A0A2M6XZW4-F1
#
_entry.id   AF-A0A2M6XZW4-F1
#
_cell.length_a   1.000
_cell.length_b   1.000
_cell.length_c   1.000
_cell.angle_alpha   90.00
_cell.angle_beta   90.00
_cell.angle_gamma   90.00
#
_symmetry.space_group_name_H-M   'P 1'
#
loop_
_entity.id
_entity.type
_entity.pdbx_description
1 polymer ?
#
loop_
_entity_poly.entity_id
_entity_poly.type
_entity_poly.pdbx_seq_one_letter_code
_entity_poly.pdbx_strand_id
1 'polypeptide(L)'
;MKAKKNTFWALFFILLLGCAFKGSVCLMCANRDYLPLLEKVISKSRKTLYISELYFHEDHTTGRLIFLLNKAVDRGVDIKCILEDSISYNSGSVADLSRIGVQAKLDGEDIFSHAKFIVADGETVIVGSTNLSETSMDRNNETNVLIKDKIIGGWFNEYFLAAWNGEKEPESVSAGRFRMIASGKLSDTFVELFSTVRRRILIIIYGIKIYPDEPDNPVMKVITSLADAQKRGVKTEVVFEISDYNDTLNEMTKRAQEFFEKNGIRTFYENRKTITHAKLVIADDSVVVGSSNWGYGGFKLYREANVLIKDKKLADKFEKYFEKVKQSGNYPQGGL
;
A
#
# COMPACT_ATOMS: atom_id res chain seq x y z
N MET A 1 -53.15 -8.42 1.54
CA MET A 1 -52.27 -7.24 1.37
C MET A 1 -51.91 -6.65 2.74
N LYS A 2 -50.72 -6.97 3.28
CA LYS A 2 -49.94 -6.08 4.15
C LYS A 2 -48.56 -6.70 4.34
N ALA A 3 -47.56 -5.96 3.88
CA ALA A 3 -46.21 -6.39 3.65
C ALA A 3 -45.40 -6.51 4.95
N LYS A 4 -44.53 -7.53 4.97
CA LYS A 4 -43.41 -7.68 5.89
C LYS A 4 -42.47 -6.49 5.76
N LYS A 5 -42.07 -5.87 6.88
CA LYS A 5 -40.86 -5.05 6.96
C LYS A 5 -39.84 -5.78 7.80
N ASN A 6 -38.94 -6.49 7.12
CA ASN A 6 -37.59 -6.74 7.60
C ASN A 6 -36.80 -5.46 7.40
N THR A 7 -36.06 -5.00 8.41
CA THR A 7 -34.82 -4.26 8.15
C THR A 7 -33.87 -4.47 9.33
N PHE A 8 -32.93 -5.37 9.08
CA PHE A 8 -31.73 -5.59 9.87
C PHE A 8 -30.73 -4.50 9.45
N TRP A 9 -30.36 -3.59 10.34
CA TRP A 9 -29.19 -2.74 10.19
C TRP A 9 -28.42 -2.77 11.51
N ALA A 10 -27.46 -3.68 11.60
CA ALA A 10 -26.44 -3.64 12.64
C ALA A 10 -25.40 -2.57 12.24
N LEU A 11 -25.58 -1.35 12.74
CA LEU A 11 -24.56 -0.31 12.70
C LEU A 11 -23.46 -0.66 13.70
N PHE A 12 -22.31 -1.10 13.21
CA PHE A 12 -21.10 -1.26 14.01
C PHE A 12 -20.50 0.13 14.31
N PHE A 13 -21.01 0.80 15.33
CA PHE A 13 -20.40 2.02 15.88
C PHE A 13 -19.17 1.66 16.70
N ILE A 14 -17.96 1.79 16.12
CA ILE A 14 -16.74 1.86 16.93
C ILE A 14 -16.57 3.31 17.39
N LEU A 15 -17.14 3.62 18.55
CA LEU A 15 -16.83 4.79 19.35
C LEU A 15 -15.41 4.65 19.91
N LEU A 16 -14.43 5.29 19.28
CA LEU A 16 -13.14 5.60 19.92
C LEU A 16 -13.35 6.84 20.81
N LEU A 17 -13.94 6.61 21.98
CA LEU A 17 -13.93 7.56 23.10
C LEU A 17 -12.52 7.60 23.71
N GLY A 18 -12.11 8.81 24.10
CA GLY A 18 -10.78 9.12 24.59
C GLY A 18 -10.37 8.31 25.82
N CYS A 19 -9.52 7.31 25.59
CA CYS A 19 -8.47 6.96 26.52
C CYS A 19 -7.17 7.11 25.74
N ALA A 20 -6.21 7.84 26.32
CA ALA A 20 -4.84 7.86 25.83
C ALA A 20 -4.28 6.43 25.94
N PHE A 21 -4.43 5.66 24.86
CA PHE A 21 -3.74 4.38 24.72
C PHE A 21 -2.24 4.68 24.80
N LYS A 22 -1.58 4.18 25.85
CA LYS A 22 -0.12 4.21 26.01
C LYS A 22 0.62 3.34 24.97
N GLY A 23 -0.05 2.89 23.91
CA GLY A 23 0.50 2.02 22.89
C GLY A 23 0.11 2.46 21.49
N SER A 24 1.03 2.26 20.55
CA SER A 24 0.87 2.54 19.13
C SER A 24 -0.30 1.76 18.53
N VAL A 25 -1.22 2.46 17.87
CA VAL A 25 -2.37 1.82 17.18
C VAL A 25 -1.94 1.45 15.77
N CYS A 26 -2.30 0.25 15.32
CA CYS A 26 -2.19 -0.14 13.92
C CYS A 26 -3.47 -0.83 13.48
N LEU A 27 -4.08 -0.32 12.41
CA LEU A 27 -5.30 -0.82 11.82
C LEU A 27 -5.03 -1.25 10.38
N MET A 28 -5.48 -2.46 10.04
CA MET A 28 -5.60 -2.86 8.64
C MET A 28 -6.62 -1.96 7.94
N CYS A 29 -6.29 -1.57 6.71
CA CYS A 29 -7.11 -0.73 5.87
C CYS A 29 -7.05 -1.27 4.43
N ALA A 30 -8.00 -2.12 4.05
CA ALA A 30 -8.04 -2.73 2.73
C ALA A 30 -9.27 -2.28 1.93
N ASN A 31 -9.10 -2.15 0.62
CA ASN A 31 -10.18 -1.85 -0.32
C ASN A 31 -11.01 -0.62 0.12
N ARG A 32 -12.33 -0.80 0.27
CA ARG A 32 -13.31 0.23 0.62
C ARG A 32 -13.20 0.77 2.04
N ASP A 33 -12.35 0.18 2.88
CA ASP A 33 -12.05 0.73 4.19
C ASP A 33 -11.17 2.01 4.07
N TYR A 34 -10.48 2.20 2.93
CA TYR A 34 -9.55 3.33 2.74
C TYR A 34 -10.23 4.69 2.77
N LEU A 35 -11.24 4.90 1.92
CA LEU A 35 -11.87 6.20 1.78
C LEU A 35 -12.46 6.72 3.11
N PRO A 36 -13.31 5.97 3.84
CA PRO A 36 -13.84 6.43 5.13
C PRO A 36 -12.75 6.71 6.18
N LEU A 37 -11.66 5.94 6.14
CA LEU A 37 -10.53 6.14 7.04
C LEU A 37 -9.76 7.43 6.71
N LEU A 38 -9.51 7.67 5.43
CA LEU A 38 -8.88 8.89 4.94
C LEU A 38 -9.73 10.13 5.23
N GLU A 39 -11.03 10.10 4.95
CA GLU A 39 -11.96 11.18 5.28
C GLU A 39 -11.91 11.54 6.77
N LYS A 40 -11.82 10.52 7.63
CA LYS A 40 -11.67 10.69 9.08
C LYS A 40 -10.32 11.29 9.45
N VAL A 41 -9.22 10.91 8.80
CA VAL A 41 -7.89 11.51 9.03
C VAL A 41 -7.90 12.98 8.63
N ILE A 42 -8.40 13.32 7.43
CA ILE A 42 -8.51 14.72 6.96
C ILE A 42 -9.39 15.55 7.88
N SER A 43 -10.52 15.01 8.34
CA SER A 43 -11.44 15.73 9.24
C SER A 43 -10.87 15.91 10.66
N LYS A 44 -9.95 15.03 11.08
CA LYS A 44 -9.36 15.04 12.42
C LYS A 44 -7.99 15.72 12.51
N SER A 45 -7.33 16.02 11.38
CA SER A 45 -6.08 16.78 11.39
C SER A 45 -6.30 18.18 12.00
N ARG A 46 -5.25 18.70 12.65
CA ARG A 46 -5.32 19.96 13.42
C ARG A 46 -4.21 20.95 13.08
N LYS A 47 -3.03 20.47 12.71
CA LYS A 47 -1.83 21.27 12.48
C LYS A 47 -1.29 21.05 11.09
N THR A 48 -1.03 19.80 10.71
CA THR A 48 -0.42 19.46 9.42
C THR A 48 -1.13 18.27 8.79
N LEU A 49 -1.16 18.27 7.46
CA LEU A 49 -1.58 17.12 6.66
C LEU A 49 -0.71 17.07 5.40
N TYR A 50 0.20 16.10 5.33
CA TYR A 50 1.10 15.95 4.20
C TYR A 50 0.76 14.70 3.39
N ILE A 51 0.68 14.85 2.07
CA ILE A 51 0.17 13.86 1.13
C ILE A 51 1.24 13.61 0.06
N SER A 52 1.79 12.40 0.02
CA SER A 52 2.66 11.93 -1.07
C SER A 52 1.93 10.85 -1.83
N GLU A 53 1.72 11.07 -3.12
CA GLU A 53 0.97 10.15 -3.97
C GLU A 53 1.56 10.07 -5.37
N LEU A 54 1.46 8.90 -6.00
CA LEU A 54 1.79 8.78 -7.43
C LEU A 54 0.85 9.66 -8.25
N TYR A 55 -0.45 9.66 -7.94
CA TYR A 55 -1.38 10.56 -8.60
C TYR A 55 -2.60 10.88 -7.75
N PHE A 56 -3.18 12.04 -8.05
CA PHE A 56 -4.49 12.46 -7.58
C PHE A 56 -5.34 12.69 -8.82
N HIS A 57 -6.26 11.79 -9.14
CA HIS A 57 -7.12 11.92 -10.31
C HIS A 57 -8.44 12.59 -9.92
N GLU A 58 -8.79 13.70 -10.56
CA GLU A 58 -10.07 14.37 -10.31
C GLU A 58 -11.22 13.52 -10.84
N ASP A 59 -12.05 13.01 -9.93
CA ASP A 59 -13.23 12.20 -10.23
C ASP A 59 -14.27 12.38 -9.11
N HIS A 60 -15.40 11.66 -9.22
CA HIS A 60 -16.49 11.79 -8.27
C HIS A 60 -16.06 11.49 -6.83
N THR A 61 -15.18 10.51 -6.63
CA THR A 61 -14.76 10.09 -5.30
C THR A 61 -13.71 11.03 -4.73
N THR A 62 -12.72 11.46 -5.52
CA THR A 62 -11.72 12.42 -5.05
C THR A 62 -12.28 13.84 -4.89
N GLY A 63 -13.37 14.20 -5.58
CA GLY A 63 -14.10 15.44 -5.34
C GLY A 63 -14.58 15.59 -3.89
N ARG A 64 -14.95 14.48 -3.22
CA ARG A 64 -15.24 14.48 -1.77
C ARG A 64 -14.01 14.83 -0.93
N LEU A 65 -12.84 14.34 -1.33
CA LEU A 65 -11.57 14.64 -0.66
C LEU A 65 -11.22 16.11 -0.83
N ILE A 66 -11.37 16.69 -2.02
CA ILE A 66 -11.14 18.13 -2.28
C ILE A 66 -12.00 18.99 -1.34
N PHE A 67 -13.29 18.65 -1.18
CA PHE A 67 -14.18 19.34 -0.25
C PHE A 67 -13.66 19.26 1.21
N LEU A 68 -13.22 18.09 1.66
CA LEU A 68 -12.70 17.90 3.02
C LEU A 68 -11.34 18.59 3.24
N LEU A 69 -10.49 18.62 2.23
CA LEU A 69 -9.22 19.35 2.23
C LEU A 69 -9.47 20.86 2.34
N ASN A 70 -10.41 21.40 1.57
CA ASN A 70 -10.81 22.81 1.68
C ASN A 70 -11.32 23.13 3.10
N LYS A 71 -12.13 22.23 3.69
CA LYS A 71 -12.56 22.36 5.08
C LYS A 71 -11.43 22.25 6.09
N ALA A 72 -10.33 21.57 5.77
CA ALA A 72 -9.15 21.50 6.62
C ALA A 72 -8.30 22.78 6.50
N VAL A 73 -8.18 23.34 5.30
CA VAL A 73 -7.58 24.67 5.08
C VAL A 73 -8.37 25.75 5.83
N ASP A 74 -9.71 25.74 5.77
CA ASP A 74 -10.59 26.65 6.53
C ASP A 74 -10.31 26.58 8.05
N ARG A 75 -9.86 25.43 8.57
CA ARG A 75 -9.50 25.24 9.98
C ARG A 75 -8.08 25.66 10.31
N GLY A 76 -7.29 26.10 9.33
CA GLY A 76 -5.89 26.50 9.49
C GLY A 76 -4.90 25.33 9.51
N VAL A 77 -5.26 24.15 8.97
CA VAL A 77 -4.31 23.04 8.82
C VAL A 77 -3.32 23.37 7.69
N ASP A 78 -2.03 23.23 7.94
CA ASP A 78 -0.97 23.31 6.92
C ASP A 78 -1.00 22.04 6.06
N ILE A 79 -1.50 22.16 4.83
CA ILE A 79 -1.62 21.02 3.92
C ILE A 79 -0.59 21.16 2.81
N LYS A 80 0.22 20.11 2.64
CA LYS A 80 1.17 19.98 1.52
C LYS A 80 0.90 18.70 0.74
N CYS A 81 0.97 18.78 -0.57
CA CYS A 81 0.72 17.65 -1.48
C CYS A 81 1.81 17.57 -2.55
N ILE A 82 2.52 16.46 -2.63
CA ILE A 82 3.48 16.18 -3.70
C ILE A 82 2.95 15.03 -4.56
N LEU A 83 2.91 15.26 -5.88
CA LEU A 83 2.43 14.31 -6.87
C LEU A 83 3.53 13.99 -7.90
N GLU A 84 3.59 12.77 -8.41
CA GLU A 84 4.57 12.40 -9.46
C GLU A 84 4.41 13.27 -10.73
N ASP A 85 5.51 13.74 -11.29
CA ASP A 85 5.52 14.66 -12.44
C ASP A 85 5.19 13.98 -13.77
N SER A 86 5.60 12.72 -13.94
CA SER A 86 5.42 11.95 -15.17
C SER A 86 3.96 11.58 -15.47
N ILE A 87 3.04 11.82 -14.53
CA ILE A 87 1.61 11.63 -14.72
C ILE A 87 0.98 12.92 -15.26
N SER A 88 0.64 12.90 -16.55
CA SER A 88 0.23 14.11 -17.31
C SER A 88 -0.87 14.95 -16.67
N TYR A 89 -1.86 14.33 -16.03
CA TYR A 89 -2.98 15.04 -15.42
C TYR A 89 -2.69 15.59 -14.02
N ASN A 90 -1.58 15.20 -13.37
CA ASN A 90 -1.26 15.69 -12.02
C ASN A 90 -1.05 17.21 -12.00
N SER A 91 -0.63 17.82 -13.12
CA SER A 91 -0.51 19.28 -13.25
C SER A 91 -1.85 20.00 -13.02
N GLY A 92 -2.96 19.45 -13.53
CA GLY A 92 -4.31 19.96 -13.27
C GLY A 92 -4.69 19.80 -11.81
N SER A 93 -4.47 18.61 -11.25
CA SER A 93 -4.75 18.31 -9.84
C SER A 93 -3.98 19.22 -8.88
N VAL A 94 -2.73 19.55 -9.19
CA VAL A 94 -1.93 20.55 -8.46
C VAL A 94 -2.60 21.92 -8.49
N ALA A 95 -3.07 22.36 -9.66
CA ALA A 95 -3.75 23.65 -9.79
C ALA A 95 -5.06 23.69 -8.98
N ASP A 96 -5.84 22.60 -8.97
CA ASP A 96 -7.10 22.53 -8.24
C ASP A 96 -6.90 22.48 -6.72
N LEU A 97 -5.91 21.72 -6.25
CA LEU A 97 -5.49 21.73 -4.84
C LEU A 97 -4.98 23.11 -4.42
N SER A 98 -4.18 23.77 -5.26
CA SER A 98 -3.68 25.12 -4.98
C SER A 98 -4.80 26.14 -4.87
N ARG A 99 -5.86 26.01 -5.68
CA ARG A 99 -7.03 26.91 -5.65
C ARG A 99 -7.78 26.89 -4.32
N ILE A 100 -7.76 25.76 -3.61
CA ILE A 100 -8.38 25.62 -2.28
C ILE A 100 -7.39 25.88 -1.12
N GLY A 101 -6.18 26.38 -1.42
CA GLY A 101 -5.18 26.73 -0.41
C GLY A 101 -4.28 25.58 0.07
N VAL A 102 -4.32 24.42 -0.59
CA VAL A 102 -3.32 23.37 -0.37
C VAL A 102 -2.02 23.77 -1.07
N GLN A 103 -0.88 23.66 -0.40
CA GLN A 103 0.42 23.81 -1.05
C GLN A 103 0.70 22.53 -1.85
N ALA A 104 0.39 22.54 -3.15
CA ALA A 104 0.60 21.39 -4.02
C ALA A 104 1.73 21.65 -5.01
N LYS A 105 2.50 20.61 -5.34
CA LYS A 105 3.47 20.63 -6.44
C LYS A 105 3.67 19.25 -7.05
N LEU A 106 4.25 19.24 -8.24
CA LEU A 106 4.82 18.04 -8.81
C LEU A 106 6.17 17.74 -8.13
N ASP A 107 6.51 16.45 -8.03
CA ASP A 107 7.83 16.00 -7.61
C ASP A 107 8.88 16.37 -8.68
N GLY A 108 10.17 16.35 -8.32
CA GLY A 108 11.25 16.68 -9.25
C GLY A 108 11.56 15.54 -10.23
N GLU A 109 12.00 15.90 -11.43
CA GLU A 109 12.28 14.99 -12.57
C GLU A 109 13.41 13.96 -12.29
N ASP A 110 14.21 14.14 -11.25
CA ASP A 110 15.41 13.32 -11.00
C ASP A 110 15.11 11.93 -10.43
N ILE A 111 14.00 11.76 -9.70
CA ILE A 111 13.65 10.50 -9.05
C ILE A 111 12.14 10.27 -9.13
N PHE A 112 11.74 9.23 -9.85
CA PHE A 112 10.36 8.76 -9.92
C PHE A 112 9.80 8.41 -8.53
N SER A 113 8.69 9.06 -8.19
CA SER A 113 8.00 8.94 -6.93
C SER A 113 6.81 8.00 -7.03
N HIS A 114 6.89 6.91 -6.29
CA HIS A 114 5.84 5.92 -6.23
C HIS A 114 5.29 5.75 -4.80
N ALA A 115 5.79 6.55 -3.85
CA ALA A 115 5.36 6.55 -2.47
C ALA A 115 3.90 7.01 -2.34
N LYS A 116 3.12 6.27 -1.55
CA LYS A 116 1.69 6.52 -1.29
C LYS A 116 1.47 6.52 0.20
N PHE A 117 1.49 7.72 0.78
CA PHE A 117 1.23 7.88 2.19
C PHE A 117 0.68 9.26 2.51
N ILE A 118 -0.05 9.31 3.61
CA ILE A 118 -0.60 10.54 4.17
C ILE A 118 -0.23 10.58 5.64
N VAL A 119 0.37 11.68 6.09
CA VAL A 119 0.74 11.90 7.49
C VAL A 119 0.04 13.14 8.03
N ALA A 120 -0.74 12.95 9.09
CA ALA A 120 -1.44 14.01 9.80
C ALA A 120 -0.79 14.26 11.16
N ASP A 121 -0.54 15.53 11.44
CA ASP A 121 -0.04 16.06 12.72
C ASP A 121 1.26 15.39 13.22
N GLY A 122 2.05 14.80 12.31
CA GLY A 122 3.25 14.04 12.65
C GLY A 122 3.00 12.80 13.53
N GLU A 123 1.78 12.27 13.55
CA GLU A 123 1.40 11.16 14.45
C GLU A 123 0.56 10.08 13.77
N THR A 124 -0.36 10.45 12.87
CA THR A 124 -1.25 9.49 12.21
C THR A 124 -0.85 9.33 10.75
N VAL A 125 -0.49 8.11 10.35
CA VAL A 125 -0.04 7.78 9.00
C VAL A 125 -0.98 6.78 8.38
N ILE A 126 -1.38 7.00 7.14
CA ILE A 126 -1.89 5.96 6.24
C ILE A 126 -0.80 5.68 5.21
N VAL A 127 -0.43 4.42 5.01
CA VAL A 127 0.57 4.00 4.03
C VAL A 127 0.17 2.67 3.38
N GLY A 128 0.41 2.55 2.08
CA GLY A 128 0.11 1.31 1.35
C GLY A 128 0.12 1.48 -0.16
N SER A 129 -0.82 0.82 -0.82
CA SER A 129 -0.85 0.70 -2.28
C SER A 129 -1.84 1.64 -2.98
N THR A 130 -2.76 2.26 -2.25
CA THR A 130 -3.89 3.01 -2.82
C THR A 130 -3.45 4.36 -3.38
N ASN A 131 -3.74 4.62 -4.65
CA ASN A 131 -3.66 5.97 -5.23
C ASN A 131 -4.95 6.75 -4.94
N LEU A 132 -4.90 8.08 -5.05
CA LEU A 132 -6.09 8.91 -4.92
C LEU A 132 -6.87 8.98 -6.25
N SER A 133 -7.69 7.95 -6.50
CA SER A 133 -8.70 7.89 -7.56
C SER A 133 -9.90 7.04 -7.15
N GLU A 134 -11.04 7.24 -7.81
CA GLU A 134 -12.22 6.37 -7.73
C GLU A 134 -11.85 4.90 -8.02
N THR A 135 -11.04 4.64 -9.04
CA THR A 135 -10.65 3.26 -9.39
C THR A 135 -9.92 2.58 -8.24
N SER A 136 -8.88 3.22 -7.68
CA SER A 136 -8.14 2.65 -6.55
C SER A 136 -9.02 2.50 -5.30
N MET A 137 -9.77 3.53 -4.94
CA MET A 137 -10.53 3.54 -3.68
C MET A 137 -11.83 2.72 -3.74
N ASP A 138 -12.51 2.65 -4.88
CA ASP A 138 -13.85 2.06 -5.02
C ASP A 138 -13.90 0.77 -5.85
N ARG A 139 -12.83 0.43 -6.59
CA ARG A 139 -12.86 -0.74 -7.49
C ARG A 139 -11.72 -1.73 -7.26
N ASN A 140 -10.51 -1.26 -6.98
CA ASN A 140 -9.36 -2.14 -6.81
C ASN A 140 -9.36 -2.89 -5.48
N ASN A 141 -8.70 -4.05 -5.47
CA ASN A 141 -8.19 -4.70 -4.28
C ASN A 141 -6.87 -3.99 -3.88
N GLU A 142 -6.85 -3.39 -2.70
CA GLU A 142 -5.76 -2.53 -2.22
C GLU A 142 -5.43 -2.89 -0.76
N THR A 143 -4.17 -2.69 -0.36
CA THR A 143 -3.71 -2.98 1.01
C THR A 143 -2.99 -1.79 1.59
N ASN A 144 -3.46 -1.32 2.74
CA ASN A 144 -2.89 -0.23 3.49
C ASN A 144 -2.95 -0.53 4.98
N VAL A 145 -2.23 0.28 5.75
CA VAL A 145 -2.35 0.34 7.20
C VAL A 145 -2.50 1.77 7.65
N LEU A 146 -3.30 1.98 8.70
CA LEU A 146 -3.23 3.20 9.49
C LEU A 146 -2.41 2.93 10.73
N ILE A 147 -1.40 3.77 10.97
CA ILE A 147 -0.55 3.73 12.15
C ILE A 147 -0.74 5.04 12.90
N LYS A 148 -0.99 4.96 14.21
CA LYS A 148 -0.97 6.12 15.11
C LYS A 148 0.13 5.94 16.13
N ASP A 149 1.22 6.66 15.92
CA ASP A 149 2.44 6.63 16.72
C ASP A 149 3.32 7.84 16.39
N LYS A 150 3.86 8.51 17.41
CA LYS A 150 4.64 9.75 17.21
C LYS A 150 6.00 9.53 16.55
N ILE A 151 6.65 8.39 16.78
CA ILE A 151 7.93 8.08 16.15
C ILE A 151 7.67 7.76 14.67
N ILE A 152 6.62 7.00 14.38
CA ILE A 152 6.28 6.64 13.01
C ILE A 152 5.79 7.86 12.23
N GLY A 153 4.87 8.63 12.80
CA GLY A 153 4.39 9.87 12.19
C GLY A 153 5.49 10.90 12.01
N GLY A 154 6.42 11.01 12.97
CA GLY A 154 7.61 11.86 12.84
C GLY A 154 8.49 11.44 11.66
N TRP A 155 8.78 10.16 11.51
CA TRP A 155 9.57 9.63 10.39
C TRP A 155 8.92 9.90 9.03
N PHE A 156 7.60 9.68 8.89
CA PHE A 156 6.90 9.99 7.63
C PHE A 156 6.79 11.50 7.38
N ASN A 157 6.74 12.33 8.42
CA ASN A 157 6.79 13.77 8.29
C ASN A 157 8.17 14.24 7.80
N GLU A 158 9.25 13.71 8.36
CA GLU A 158 10.63 13.95 7.88
C GLU A 158 10.83 13.46 6.45
N TYR A 159 10.34 12.25 6.12
CA TYR A 159 10.33 11.72 4.76
C TYR A 159 9.66 12.71 3.81
N PHE A 160 8.44 13.14 4.12
CA PHE A 160 7.70 14.04 3.26
C PHE A 160 8.44 15.36 3.07
N LEU A 161 8.95 15.97 4.15
CA LEU A 161 9.66 17.24 4.06
C LEU A 161 10.97 17.13 3.28
N ALA A 162 11.68 16.00 3.40
CA ALA A 162 12.86 15.74 2.60
C ALA A 162 12.50 15.69 1.11
N ALA A 163 11.50 14.90 0.72
CA ALA A 163 11.01 14.86 -0.67
C ALA A 163 10.52 16.24 -1.14
N TRP A 164 9.79 16.97 -0.28
CA TRP A 164 9.31 18.32 -0.56
C TRP A 164 10.47 19.30 -0.82
N ASN A 165 11.61 19.15 -0.16
CA ASN A 165 12.76 20.03 -0.31
C ASN A 165 13.79 19.53 -1.34
N GLY A 166 13.58 18.37 -1.96
CA GLY A 166 14.58 17.73 -2.84
C GLY A 166 15.79 17.19 -2.06
N GLU A 167 15.60 16.85 -0.80
CA GLU A 167 16.62 16.31 0.10
C GLU A 167 16.54 14.78 0.18
N LYS A 168 17.59 14.18 0.74
CA LYS A 168 17.64 12.73 0.96
C LYS A 168 16.64 12.32 2.04
N GLU A 169 15.83 11.31 1.74
CA GLU A 169 14.90 10.67 2.67
C GLU A 169 15.60 10.07 3.91
N PRO A 170 14.90 10.00 5.06
CA PRO A 170 15.45 9.40 6.27
C PRO A 170 15.76 7.92 6.08
N GLU A 171 16.81 7.45 6.75
CA GLU A 171 17.14 6.03 6.80
C GLU A 171 16.06 5.22 7.53
N SER A 172 16.11 3.89 7.37
CA SER A 172 15.15 3.00 8.02
C SER A 172 15.18 3.14 9.54
N VAL A 173 14.03 3.25 10.18
CA VAL A 173 13.90 3.31 11.64
C VAL A 173 13.06 2.14 12.15
N SER A 174 13.32 1.68 13.38
CA SER A 174 12.48 0.70 14.07
C SER A 174 11.93 1.31 15.36
N ALA A 175 10.64 1.14 15.59
CA ALA A 175 9.97 1.61 16.80
C ALA A 175 8.99 0.52 17.29
N GLY A 176 9.37 -0.15 18.39
CA GLY A 176 8.60 -1.27 18.93
C GLY A 176 8.40 -2.37 17.89
N ARG A 177 7.16 -2.52 17.41
CA ARG A 177 6.77 -3.56 16.43
C ARG A 177 6.82 -3.11 14.97
N PHE A 178 7.21 -1.87 14.69
CA PHE A 178 7.24 -1.30 13.35
C PHE A 178 8.68 -1.10 12.90
N ARG A 179 8.93 -1.33 11.61
CA ARG A 179 10.15 -0.94 10.91
C ARG A 179 9.75 -0.25 9.62
N MET A 180 10.16 0.99 9.46
CA MET A 180 9.94 1.80 8.27
C MET A 180 11.12 1.52 7.36
N ILE A 181 10.83 1.22 6.12
CA ILE A 181 11.81 0.73 5.16
C ILE A 181 12.10 1.88 4.21
N ALA A 182 13.31 2.42 4.31
CA ALA A 182 13.77 3.46 3.38
C ALA A 182 13.81 2.94 1.94
N SER A 183 13.66 3.84 0.98
CA SER A 183 13.80 3.55 -0.45
C SER A 183 15.12 2.82 -0.71
N GLY A 184 15.09 1.80 -1.58
CA GLY A 184 16.28 0.98 -1.87
C GLY A 184 16.58 -0.18 -0.91
N LYS A 185 15.88 -0.27 0.25
CA LYS A 185 16.15 -1.27 1.31
C LYS A 185 15.14 -2.43 1.38
N LEU A 186 14.09 -2.40 0.56
CA LEU A 186 13.02 -3.40 0.61
C LEU A 186 13.50 -4.81 0.27
N SER A 187 14.35 -4.97 -0.76
CA SER A 187 14.91 -6.27 -1.13
C SER A 187 15.66 -6.92 0.02
N ASP A 188 16.49 -6.14 0.70
CA ASP A 188 17.35 -6.62 1.79
C ASP A 188 16.48 -7.02 3.00
N THR A 189 15.44 -6.24 3.26
CA THR A 189 14.45 -6.52 4.31
C THR A 189 13.69 -7.82 4.02
N PHE A 190 13.31 -8.08 2.76
CA PHE A 190 12.65 -9.34 2.39
C PHE A 190 13.60 -10.54 2.49
N VAL A 191 14.85 -10.42 2.06
CA VAL A 191 15.84 -11.50 2.19
C VAL A 191 16.07 -11.84 3.67
N GLU A 192 16.23 -10.83 4.52
CA GLU A 192 16.33 -10.99 5.98
C GLU A 192 15.09 -11.71 6.53
N LEU A 193 13.90 -11.19 6.22
CA LEU A 193 12.63 -11.73 6.70
C LEU A 193 12.45 -13.19 6.27
N PHE A 194 12.56 -13.48 4.97
CA PHE A 194 12.34 -14.81 4.41
C PHE A 194 13.36 -15.83 4.89
N SER A 195 14.58 -15.43 5.24
CA SER A 195 15.57 -16.35 5.82
C SER A 195 15.20 -16.87 7.22
N THR A 196 14.39 -16.12 7.97
CA THR A 196 14.06 -16.43 9.38
C THR A 196 12.68 -17.07 9.57
N VAL A 197 11.77 -16.92 8.59
CA VAL A 197 10.41 -17.46 8.63
C VAL A 197 10.41 -18.98 8.75
N ARG A 198 9.45 -19.50 9.54
CA ARG A 198 9.34 -20.92 9.86
C ARG A 198 8.06 -21.58 9.39
N ARG A 199 6.94 -20.85 9.25
CA ARG A 199 5.64 -21.47 9.01
C ARG A 199 5.00 -21.07 7.68
N ARG A 200 4.92 -19.78 7.35
CA ARG A 200 4.29 -19.33 6.10
C ARG A 200 4.85 -18.03 5.54
N ILE A 201 4.86 -17.94 4.21
CA ILE A 201 4.98 -16.70 3.45
C ILE A 201 3.81 -16.63 2.47
N LEU A 202 2.95 -15.61 2.60
CA LEU A 202 1.81 -15.37 1.71
C LEU A 202 1.98 -14.01 1.06
N ILE A 203 1.85 -13.92 -0.25
CA ILE A 203 2.16 -12.71 -1.02
C ILE A 203 1.00 -12.33 -1.93
N ILE A 204 0.59 -11.06 -1.91
CA ILE A 204 -0.22 -10.48 -2.99
C ILE A 204 0.63 -9.41 -3.66
N ILE A 205 0.78 -9.50 -4.98
CA ILE A 205 1.62 -8.54 -5.72
C ILE A 205 0.98 -8.14 -7.04
N TYR A 206 0.80 -6.82 -7.22
CA TYR A 206 0.32 -6.23 -8.47
C TYR A 206 1.31 -6.43 -9.63
N GLY A 207 2.58 -6.10 -9.43
CA GLY A 207 3.58 -6.18 -10.49
C GLY A 207 4.89 -6.78 -10.01
N ILE A 208 5.38 -7.76 -10.77
CA ILE A 208 6.69 -8.37 -10.59
C ILE A 208 7.40 -8.49 -11.94
N LYS A 209 8.68 -8.10 -11.98
CA LYS A 209 9.59 -8.35 -13.09
C LYS A 209 10.76 -9.19 -12.59
N ILE A 210 10.91 -10.41 -13.10
CA ILE A 210 12.07 -11.26 -12.81
C ILE A 210 13.19 -11.06 -13.84
N TYR A 211 14.42 -11.35 -13.44
CA TYR A 211 15.65 -11.14 -14.23
C TYR A 211 16.51 -12.41 -14.20
N PRO A 212 16.09 -13.51 -14.87
CA PRO A 212 16.70 -14.84 -14.67
C PRO A 212 18.21 -14.90 -14.90
N ASP A 213 18.72 -14.05 -15.80
CA ASP A 213 20.14 -13.99 -16.18
C ASP A 213 20.98 -13.06 -15.28
N GLU A 214 20.36 -12.41 -14.28
CA GLU A 214 21.01 -11.48 -13.35
C GLU A 214 20.83 -11.96 -11.90
N PRO A 215 21.58 -12.98 -11.43
CA PRO A 215 21.41 -13.54 -10.09
C PRO A 215 21.66 -12.51 -8.96
N ASP A 216 22.47 -11.49 -9.23
CA ASP A 216 22.74 -10.40 -8.30
C ASP A 216 21.65 -9.34 -8.22
N ASN A 217 20.68 -9.37 -9.15
CA ASN A 217 19.56 -8.45 -9.17
C ASN A 217 18.75 -8.59 -7.87
N PRO A 218 18.35 -7.47 -7.23
CA PRO A 218 17.64 -7.51 -5.96
C PRO A 218 16.32 -8.30 -6.03
N VAL A 219 15.63 -8.33 -7.18
CA VAL A 219 14.43 -9.16 -7.34
C VAL A 219 14.78 -10.64 -7.32
N MET A 220 15.86 -11.03 -8.02
CA MET A 220 16.34 -12.41 -8.04
C MET A 220 16.75 -12.90 -6.65
N LYS A 221 17.40 -12.05 -5.85
CA LYS A 221 17.75 -12.34 -4.45
C LYS A 221 16.51 -12.59 -3.58
N VAL A 222 15.47 -11.77 -3.71
CA VAL A 222 14.21 -11.94 -2.97
C VAL A 222 13.50 -13.23 -3.35
N ILE A 223 13.31 -13.49 -4.65
CA ILE A 223 12.58 -14.70 -5.10
C ILE A 223 13.37 -15.99 -4.84
N THR A 224 14.70 -15.93 -4.86
CA THR A 224 15.54 -17.06 -4.47
C THR A 224 15.42 -17.33 -2.97
N SER A 225 15.43 -16.29 -2.12
CA SER A 225 15.20 -16.45 -0.68
C SER A 225 13.82 -17.04 -0.36
N LEU A 226 12.79 -16.66 -1.14
CA LEU A 226 11.45 -17.26 -1.07
C LEU A 226 11.48 -18.76 -1.46
N ALA A 227 12.16 -19.11 -2.55
CA ALA A 227 12.32 -20.50 -2.98
C ALA A 227 13.09 -21.33 -1.93
N ASP A 228 14.10 -20.75 -1.29
CA ASP A 228 14.83 -21.42 -0.21
C ASP A 228 13.96 -21.59 1.04
N ALA A 229 13.05 -20.65 1.32
CA ALA A 229 12.04 -20.84 2.37
C ALA A 229 11.11 -22.02 2.06
N GLN A 230 10.62 -22.12 0.82
CA GLN A 230 9.82 -23.26 0.37
C GLN A 230 10.59 -24.59 0.53
N LYS A 231 11.87 -24.65 0.15
CA LYS A 231 12.72 -25.85 0.35
C LYS A 231 12.90 -26.21 1.82
N ARG A 232 12.89 -25.24 2.73
CA ARG A 232 12.91 -25.47 4.19
C ARG A 232 11.57 -25.96 4.75
N GLY A 233 10.54 -26.11 3.92
CA GLY A 233 9.21 -26.56 4.34
C GLY A 233 8.27 -25.44 4.80
N VAL A 234 8.65 -24.18 4.60
CA VAL A 234 7.74 -23.03 4.84
C VAL A 234 6.62 -23.06 3.80
N LYS A 235 5.36 -22.93 4.22
CA LYS A 235 4.25 -22.80 3.27
C LYS A 235 4.39 -21.50 2.47
N THR A 236 4.55 -21.58 1.15
CA THR A 236 4.58 -20.39 0.28
C THR A 236 3.40 -20.35 -0.68
N GLU A 237 2.69 -19.22 -0.71
CA GLU A 237 1.59 -18.96 -1.66
C GLU A 237 1.68 -17.52 -2.19
N VAL A 238 1.46 -17.34 -3.49
CA VAL A 238 1.48 -16.03 -4.15
C VAL A 238 0.18 -15.84 -4.93
N VAL A 239 -0.49 -14.71 -4.73
CA VAL A 239 -1.59 -14.24 -5.58
C VAL A 239 -1.06 -13.12 -6.48
N PHE A 240 -1.17 -13.32 -7.78
CA PHE A 240 -0.79 -12.34 -8.78
C PHE A 240 -1.98 -11.57 -9.30
N GLU A 241 -1.69 -10.34 -9.73
CA GLU A 241 -2.59 -9.61 -10.60
C GLU A 241 -2.55 -10.16 -12.03
N ILE A 242 -3.74 -10.28 -12.61
CA ILE A 242 -3.95 -10.52 -14.04
C ILE A 242 -5.20 -9.77 -14.47
N SER A 243 -5.17 -9.15 -15.64
CA SER A 243 -6.29 -8.32 -16.12
C SER A 243 -6.54 -8.50 -17.62
N ASP A 244 -7.61 -7.88 -18.12
CA ASP A 244 -7.97 -7.84 -19.54
C ASP A 244 -7.49 -6.57 -20.27
N TYR A 245 -6.76 -5.69 -19.58
CA TYR A 245 -6.32 -4.40 -20.11
C TYR A 245 -4.79 -4.21 -20.18
N ASN A 246 -4.00 -5.10 -19.56
CA ASN A 246 -2.54 -4.93 -19.47
C ASN A 246 -1.77 -6.21 -19.80
N ASP A 247 -1.63 -6.48 -21.09
CA ASP A 247 -0.93 -7.68 -21.59
C ASP A 247 0.55 -7.71 -21.21
N THR A 248 1.23 -6.56 -21.18
CA THR A 248 2.64 -6.49 -20.75
C THR A 248 2.82 -6.93 -19.30
N LEU A 249 1.94 -6.48 -18.40
CA LEU A 249 1.95 -6.93 -17.01
C LEU A 249 1.62 -8.42 -16.92
N ASN A 250 0.63 -8.90 -17.69
CA ASN A 250 0.25 -10.31 -17.72
C ASN A 250 1.42 -11.21 -18.16
N GLU A 251 2.18 -10.82 -19.17
CA GLU A 251 3.38 -11.55 -19.62
C GLU A 251 4.47 -11.61 -18.54
N MET A 252 4.72 -10.50 -17.86
CA MET A 252 5.69 -10.43 -16.75
C MET A 252 5.27 -11.34 -15.60
N THR A 253 3.99 -11.30 -15.25
CA THR A 253 3.37 -12.16 -14.24
C THR A 253 3.51 -13.63 -14.61
N LYS A 254 3.24 -14.01 -15.87
CA LYS A 254 3.39 -15.40 -16.33
C LYS A 254 4.81 -15.92 -16.15
N ARG A 255 5.83 -15.11 -16.50
CA ARG A 255 7.24 -15.50 -16.30
C ARG A 255 7.57 -15.70 -14.81
N ALA A 256 7.06 -14.81 -13.94
CA ALA A 256 7.23 -14.96 -12.50
C ALA A 256 6.51 -16.19 -11.95
N GLN A 257 5.29 -16.48 -12.44
CA GLN A 257 4.52 -17.67 -12.10
C GLN A 257 5.30 -18.95 -12.42
N GLU A 258 5.80 -19.07 -13.65
CA GLU A 258 6.58 -20.23 -14.09
C GLU A 258 7.82 -20.45 -13.20
N PHE A 259 8.51 -19.37 -12.82
CA PHE A 259 9.63 -19.46 -11.88
C PHE A 259 9.18 -19.96 -10.49
N PHE A 260 8.09 -19.42 -9.95
CA PHE A 260 7.58 -19.82 -8.64
C PHE A 260 7.12 -21.28 -8.61
N GLU A 261 6.34 -21.71 -9.59
CA GLU A 261 5.82 -23.08 -9.66
C GLU A 261 6.94 -24.11 -9.83
N LYS A 262 7.95 -23.79 -10.66
CA LYS A 262 9.16 -24.63 -10.80
C LYS A 262 9.91 -24.83 -9.47
N ASN A 263 9.81 -23.86 -8.56
CA ASN A 263 10.42 -23.92 -7.22
C ASN A 263 9.44 -24.42 -6.14
N GLY A 264 8.29 -24.97 -6.52
CA GLY A 264 7.29 -25.54 -5.61
C GLY A 264 6.46 -24.50 -4.85
N ILE A 265 6.56 -23.21 -5.21
CA ILE A 265 5.73 -22.14 -4.65
C ILE A 265 4.37 -22.17 -5.34
N ARG A 266 3.29 -22.17 -4.56
CA ARG A 266 1.92 -22.22 -5.12
C ARG A 266 1.49 -20.84 -5.57
N THR A 267 0.92 -20.74 -6.76
CA THR A 267 0.47 -19.47 -7.32
C THR A 267 -1.03 -19.47 -7.59
N PHE A 268 -1.62 -18.28 -7.58
CA PHE A 268 -3.04 -18.05 -7.79
C PHE A 268 -3.24 -16.72 -8.52
N TYR A 269 -4.43 -16.56 -9.10
CA TYR A 269 -4.89 -15.33 -9.74
C TYR A 269 -6.16 -14.83 -9.08
N GLU A 270 -6.41 -13.52 -9.18
CA GLU A 270 -7.74 -12.94 -8.93
C GLU A 270 -8.65 -13.09 -10.16
N ASN A 271 -9.92 -12.69 -10.02
CA ASN A 271 -10.81 -12.38 -11.13
C ASN A 271 -10.25 -11.25 -12.01
N ARG A 272 -10.06 -11.51 -13.31
CA ARG A 272 -9.57 -10.56 -14.32
C ARG A 272 -10.31 -9.21 -14.40
N LYS A 273 -11.54 -9.15 -13.91
CA LYS A 273 -12.37 -7.92 -13.92
C LYS A 273 -12.13 -7.00 -12.72
N THR A 274 -11.37 -7.43 -11.72
CA THR A 274 -11.05 -6.64 -10.53
C THR A 274 -9.55 -6.51 -10.41
N ILE A 275 -9.05 -5.27 -10.42
CA ILE A 275 -7.62 -5.02 -10.34
C ILE A 275 -7.13 -5.29 -8.92
N THR A 276 -6.18 -6.20 -8.76
CA THR A 276 -5.44 -6.44 -7.52
C THR A 276 -4.18 -5.61 -7.47
N HIS A 277 -4.35 -4.35 -7.07
CA HIS A 277 -3.29 -3.37 -6.95
C HIS A 277 -2.54 -3.43 -5.59
N ALA A 278 -2.66 -4.53 -4.83
CA ALA A 278 -2.00 -4.70 -3.55
C ALA A 278 -0.51 -5.09 -3.66
N LYS A 279 0.27 -4.70 -2.65
CA LYS A 279 1.65 -5.18 -2.43
C LYS A 279 1.78 -5.58 -0.95
N LEU A 280 1.49 -6.83 -0.68
CA LEU A 280 1.34 -7.39 0.66
C LEU A 280 2.22 -8.63 0.79
N VAL A 281 2.98 -8.71 1.87
CA VAL A 281 3.68 -9.93 2.30
C VAL A 281 3.30 -10.24 3.73
N ILE A 282 2.84 -11.45 3.99
CA ILE A 282 2.59 -11.98 5.33
C ILE A 282 3.63 -13.07 5.58
N ALA A 283 4.43 -12.92 6.63
CA ALA A 283 5.53 -13.79 6.98
C ALA A 283 5.39 -14.18 8.46
N ASP A 284 4.83 -15.36 8.72
CA ASP A 284 4.38 -15.79 10.06
C ASP A 284 3.45 -14.75 10.72
N ASP A 285 3.95 -14.04 11.73
CA ASP A 285 3.25 -12.99 12.50
C ASP A 285 3.66 -11.57 12.07
N SER A 286 4.42 -11.45 10.98
CA SER A 286 4.87 -10.20 10.40
C SER A 286 4.11 -9.88 9.11
N VAL A 287 3.94 -8.60 8.84
CA VAL A 287 3.29 -8.08 7.63
C VAL A 287 4.17 -6.98 7.03
N VAL A 288 4.40 -7.02 5.73
CA VAL A 288 4.94 -5.90 4.95
C VAL A 288 3.84 -5.38 4.03
N VAL A 289 3.59 -4.07 4.12
CA VAL A 289 2.64 -3.33 3.27
C VAL A 289 3.33 -2.07 2.79
N GLY A 290 3.06 -1.68 1.55
CA GLY A 290 3.60 -0.45 0.98
C GLY A 290 3.26 -0.27 -0.48
N SER A 291 4.02 0.59 -1.13
CA SER A 291 3.79 1.00 -2.51
C SER A 291 4.60 0.19 -3.54
N SER A 292 5.67 -0.50 -3.14
CA SER A 292 6.64 -1.08 -4.10
C SER A 292 6.13 -2.28 -4.89
N ASN A 293 6.12 -2.13 -6.22
CA ASN A 293 6.13 -3.30 -7.12
C ASN A 293 7.50 -4.00 -7.07
N TRP A 294 7.54 -5.28 -7.41
CA TRP A 294 8.75 -6.10 -7.38
C TRP A 294 9.50 -6.02 -8.71
N GLY A 295 10.25 -4.93 -8.88
CA GLY A 295 11.13 -4.70 -10.03
C GLY A 295 12.39 -3.99 -9.58
N TYR A 296 13.41 -3.92 -10.44
CA TYR A 296 14.64 -3.19 -10.11
C TYR A 296 14.35 -1.73 -9.72
N GLY A 297 13.44 -1.06 -10.44
CA GLY A 297 12.98 0.30 -10.13
C GLY A 297 12.42 0.44 -8.72
N GLY A 298 11.37 -0.31 -8.38
CA GLY A 298 10.75 -0.25 -7.04
C GLY A 298 11.64 -0.75 -5.90
N PHE A 299 12.68 -1.53 -6.19
CA PHE A 299 13.64 -2.00 -5.18
C PHE A 299 14.87 -1.11 -5.02
N LYS A 300 15.21 -0.24 -5.98
CA LYS A 300 16.47 0.53 -5.95
C LYS A 300 16.38 1.98 -6.41
N LEU A 301 15.50 2.30 -7.34
CA LEU A 301 15.52 3.60 -8.03
C LEU A 301 14.41 4.54 -7.57
N TYR A 302 13.23 4.00 -7.23
CA TYR A 302 12.06 4.82 -6.94
C TYR A 302 11.97 5.22 -5.48
N ARG A 303 11.38 6.39 -5.21
CA ARG A 303 10.89 6.73 -3.87
C ARG A 303 9.69 5.85 -3.55
N GLU A 304 9.76 5.11 -2.47
CA GLU A 304 8.73 4.13 -2.09
C GLU A 304 8.47 4.18 -0.59
N ALA A 305 7.22 3.97 -0.20
CA ALA A 305 6.81 3.93 1.21
C ALA A 305 6.43 2.51 1.59
N ASN A 306 7.24 1.85 2.43
CA ASN A 306 6.98 0.50 2.90
C ASN A 306 7.19 0.38 4.41
N VAL A 307 6.38 -0.46 5.05
CA VAL A 307 6.46 -0.74 6.49
C VAL A 307 6.40 -2.24 6.75
N LEU A 308 7.31 -2.72 7.60
CA LEU A 308 7.28 -4.05 8.21
C LEU A 308 6.70 -3.94 9.62
N ILE A 309 5.73 -4.79 9.93
CA ILE A 309 4.96 -4.76 11.18
C ILE A 309 4.92 -6.16 11.76
N LYS A 310 5.44 -6.34 12.99
CA LYS A 310 5.34 -7.59 13.74
C LYS A 310 4.11 -7.57 14.64
N ASP A 311 2.98 -8.04 14.14
CA ASP A 311 1.72 -8.12 14.87
C ASP A 311 0.90 -9.32 14.38
N LYS A 312 0.83 -10.36 15.22
CA LYS A 312 0.05 -11.57 14.94
C LYS A 312 -1.41 -11.27 14.60
N LYS A 313 -2.07 -10.35 15.33
CA LYS A 313 -3.49 -10.04 15.08
C LYS A 313 -3.68 -9.33 13.74
N LEU A 314 -2.71 -8.51 13.34
CA LEU A 314 -2.70 -7.86 12.03
C LEU A 314 -2.44 -8.89 10.93
N ALA A 315 -1.45 -9.77 11.11
CA ALA A 315 -1.12 -10.84 10.19
C ALA A 315 -2.32 -11.78 9.95
N ASP A 316 -3.03 -12.17 11.01
CA ASP A 316 -4.22 -13.03 10.90
C ASP A 316 -5.38 -12.33 10.17
N LYS A 317 -5.51 -10.98 10.27
CA LYS A 317 -6.50 -10.21 9.49
C LYS A 317 -6.13 -10.16 8.00
N PHE A 318 -4.87 -9.86 7.70
CA PHE A 318 -4.39 -9.85 6.33
C PHE A 318 -4.40 -11.25 5.69
N GLU A 319 -4.19 -12.32 6.45
CA GLU A 319 -4.33 -13.69 5.94
C GLU A 319 -5.77 -14.01 5.56
N LYS A 320 -6.75 -13.59 6.37
CA LYS A 320 -8.17 -13.73 5.99
C LYS A 320 -8.49 -12.96 4.70
N TYR A 321 -7.90 -11.79 4.53
CA TYR A 321 -8.04 -11.02 3.30
C TYR A 321 -7.36 -11.70 2.11
N PHE A 322 -6.14 -12.22 2.29
CA PHE A 322 -5.42 -13.02 1.29
C PHE A 322 -6.26 -14.20 0.82
N GLU A 323 -6.87 -14.95 1.74
CA GLU A 323 -7.74 -16.08 1.40
C GLU A 323 -9.01 -15.64 0.64
N LYS A 324 -9.56 -14.46 0.96
CA LYS A 324 -10.71 -13.91 0.23
C LYS A 324 -10.35 -13.57 -1.21
N VAL A 325 -9.25 -12.84 -1.41
CA VAL A 325 -8.70 -12.50 -2.74
C VAL A 325 -8.47 -13.81 -3.50
N LYS A 326 -7.65 -14.71 -2.96
CA LYS A 326 -7.39 -16.03 -3.56
C LYS A 326 -8.64 -16.80 -4.00
N GLN A 327 -9.75 -16.72 -3.25
CA GLN A 327 -11.01 -17.39 -3.60
C GLN A 327 -11.80 -16.71 -4.72
N SER A 328 -11.72 -15.38 -4.89
CA SER A 328 -12.45 -14.66 -5.95
C SER A 328 -12.05 -15.12 -7.35
N GLY A 329 -10.82 -15.60 -7.50
CA GLY A 329 -10.28 -16.07 -8.78
C GLY A 329 -10.63 -17.52 -9.13
N ASN A 330 -11.25 -18.28 -8.22
CA ASN A 330 -11.69 -19.66 -8.49
C ASN A 330 -13.04 -19.70 -9.23
N TYR A 331 -13.08 -19.16 -10.45
CA TYR A 331 -14.05 -19.62 -11.44
C TYR A 331 -13.43 -20.78 -12.22
N PRO A 332 -14.20 -21.83 -12.58
CA PRO A 332 -13.66 -22.94 -13.35
C PRO A 332 -12.99 -22.38 -14.61
N GLN A 333 -11.71 -22.73 -14.78
CA GLN A 333 -10.98 -22.47 -16.01
C GLN A 333 -11.67 -23.22 -17.16
N GLY A 334 -12.61 -22.55 -17.81
CA GLY A 334 -13.27 -23.02 -19.02
C GLY A 334 -12.98 -22.04 -20.13
N GLY A 335 -12.06 -22.42 -21.01
CA GLY A 335 -11.86 -21.81 -22.33
C GLY A 335 -10.85 -20.67 -22.38
N LEU A 336 -9.66 -20.99 -22.91
CA LEU A 336 -8.91 -20.06 -23.75
C LEU A 336 -9.75 -19.66 -24.97
#